data_AF-A0A381XV72-F1
#
_entry.id   AF-A0A381XV72-F1
#
_cell.length_a   1.000
_cell.length_b   1.000
_cell.length_c   1.000
_cell.angle_alpha   90.00
_cell.angle_beta   90.00
_cell.angle_gamma   90.00
#
_symmetry.space_group_name_H-M   'P 1'
#
loop_
_entity.id
_entity.type
_entity.pdbx_description
1 polymer ?
#
loop_
_entity_poly.entity_id
_entity_poly.type
_entity_poly.pdbx_seq_one_letter_code
_entity_poly.pdbx_strand_id
1 'polypeptide(L)'
;MLEGASGKMAKFHGFRHCVTCKVNCTPGNFVDFKSKRYCTACWIENNNPEHPELEQIRQQVIDSAEEWKCAKWSREEGPLPDGPRPARR
;
A
#
# COMPACT_ATOMS: atom_id res chain seq x y z
N MET A 1 -32.41 -5.36 17.43
CA MET A 1 -32.01 -4.92 16.09
C MET A 1 -31.54 -3.48 16.24
N LEU A 2 -30.26 -3.20 16.07
CA LEU A 2 -29.69 -1.86 16.24
C LEU A 2 -29.31 -1.32 14.87
N GLU A 3 -30.05 -0.30 14.47
CA GLU A 3 -29.85 0.53 13.28
C GLU A 3 -28.63 1.45 13.47
N GLY A 4 -27.98 1.78 12.34
CA GLY A 4 -27.33 3.09 12.18
C GLY A 4 -25.85 3.20 12.55
N ALA A 5 -24.96 2.49 11.86
CA ALA A 5 -23.56 2.93 11.71
C ALA A 5 -23.41 3.72 10.41
N SER A 6 -23.70 5.02 10.51
CA SER A 6 -23.39 6.03 9.49
C SER A 6 -21.93 5.95 9.05
N GLY A 7 -21.69 5.50 7.82
CA GLY A 7 -20.96 6.26 6.81
C GLY A 7 -19.55 6.78 7.12
N LYS A 8 -18.78 6.17 8.03
CA LYS A 8 -17.33 6.44 8.08
C LYS A 8 -16.68 5.64 6.95
N MET A 9 -16.60 6.23 5.75
CA MET A 9 -15.65 5.77 4.73
C MET A 9 -14.32 5.55 5.44
N ALA A 10 -13.83 4.30 5.44
CA ALA A 10 -12.52 4.00 6.00
C ALA A 10 -11.53 4.96 5.33
N LYS A 11 -10.96 5.88 6.11
CA LYS A 11 -10.04 6.88 5.56
C LYS A 11 -8.87 6.12 4.95
N PHE A 12 -8.78 6.13 3.64
CA PHE A 12 -7.67 5.51 2.94
C PHE A 12 -6.43 6.35 3.21
N HIS A 13 -5.62 5.94 4.17
CA HIS A 13 -4.44 6.68 4.62
C HIS A 13 -3.24 6.58 3.67
N GLY A 14 -3.41 5.98 2.48
CA GLY A 14 -2.31 5.65 1.59
C GLY A 14 -1.34 4.63 2.20
N PHE A 15 -0.50 4.06 1.38
CA PHE A 15 0.64 3.30 1.88
C PHE A 15 1.72 4.28 2.33
N ARG A 16 2.11 4.20 3.60
CA ARG A 16 3.24 4.96 4.15
C ARG A 16 4.54 4.57 3.42
N HIS A 17 5.56 5.40 3.53
CA HIS A 17 6.87 5.15 2.94
C HIS A 17 7.84 4.58 3.96
N CYS A 18 8.80 3.77 3.51
CA CYS A 18 9.94 3.36 4.32
C CYS A 18 10.70 4.59 4.82
N VAL A 19 11.03 4.67 6.11
CA VAL A 19 11.77 5.80 6.67
C VAL A 19 13.19 5.91 6.10
N THR A 20 13.79 4.80 5.67
CA THR A 20 15.16 4.71 5.14
C THR A 20 15.20 5.00 3.63
N CYS A 21 14.60 4.14 2.80
CA CYS A 21 14.71 4.24 1.34
C CYS A 21 13.56 5.00 0.65
N LYS A 22 12.54 5.46 1.41
CA LYS A 22 11.36 6.20 0.91
C LYS A 22 10.50 5.47 -0.14
N VAL A 23 10.76 4.19 -0.43
CA VAL A 23 9.90 3.36 -1.28
C VAL A 23 8.52 3.19 -0.62
N ASN A 24 7.47 3.11 -1.45
CA ASN A 24 6.11 2.82 -1.01
C ASN A 24 6.05 1.44 -0.37
N CYS A 25 5.59 1.37 0.88
CA CYS A 25 5.40 0.10 1.56
C CYS A 25 4.09 -0.56 1.10
N THR A 26 4.17 -1.52 0.18
CA THR A 26 3.00 -2.32 -0.23
C THR A 26 2.55 -3.25 0.89
N PRO A 27 1.29 -3.73 0.90
CA PRO A 27 0.85 -4.77 1.83
C PRO A 27 1.81 -5.95 1.83
N GLY A 28 2.22 -6.42 3.02
CA GLY A 28 3.12 -7.57 3.18
C GLY A 28 4.62 -7.26 3.11
N ASN A 29 5.04 -6.09 2.60
CA ASN A 29 6.46 -5.74 2.43
C ASN A 29 6.95 -4.64 3.40
N PHE A 30 6.38 -4.59 4.61
CA PHE A 30 6.76 -3.61 5.61
C PHE A 30 6.78 -4.16 7.03
N VAL A 31 7.59 -3.49 7.86
CA VAL A 31 7.70 -3.73 9.29
C VAL A 31 7.53 -2.38 10.01
N ASP A 32 6.57 -2.31 10.92
CA ASP A 32 6.43 -1.16 11.82
C ASP A 32 7.18 -1.44 13.12
N PHE A 33 8.18 -0.62 13.44
CA PHE A 33 8.98 -0.73 14.67
C PHE A 33 9.15 0.64 15.32
N LYS A 34 8.86 0.75 16.62
CA LYS A 34 8.94 2.00 17.40
C LYS A 34 8.27 3.19 16.69
N SER A 35 7.06 2.98 16.18
CA SER A 35 6.27 3.99 15.44
C SER A 35 6.90 4.48 14.12
N LYS A 36 7.96 3.84 13.64
CA LYS A 36 8.59 4.06 12.33
C LYS A 36 8.29 2.88 11.42
N ARG A 37 8.02 3.16 10.14
CA ARG A 37 7.79 2.12 9.12
C ARG A 37 9.05 1.89 8.30
N TYR A 38 9.46 0.63 8.21
CA TYR A 38 10.57 0.18 7.37
C TYR A 38 10.01 -0.74 6.28
N CYS A 39 10.60 -0.74 5.09
CA CYS A 39 10.40 -1.86 4.19
C CYS A 39 11.15 -3.08 4.74
N THR A 40 10.70 -4.27 4.37
CA THR A 40 11.30 -5.53 4.85
C THR A 40 12.81 -5.58 4.57
N ALA A 41 13.25 -5.13 3.39
CA ALA A 41 14.67 -5.07 3.02
C ALA A 41 15.49 -4.18 3.97
N CYS A 42 15.07 -2.93 4.20
CA CYS A 42 15.81 -2.03 5.10
C CYS A 42 15.77 -2.49 6.56
N TRP A 43 14.72 -3.20 6.97
CA TRP A 43 14.66 -3.80 8.29
C TRP A 43 15.68 -4.94 8.43
N ILE A 44 15.74 -5.84 7.45
CA ILE A 44 16.70 -6.95 7.44
C ILE A 44 18.13 -6.41 7.35
N GLU A 45 18.42 -5.47 6.45
CA GLU A 45 19.75 -4.85 6.33
C GLU A 45 20.25 -4.27 7.67
N ASN A 46 19.37 -3.69 8.47
CA ASN A 46 19.72 -3.12 9.77
C ASN A 46 19.93 -4.16 10.88
N ASN A 47 19.27 -5.33 10.82
CA ASN A 47 19.28 -6.33 11.89
C ASN A 47 20.10 -7.58 11.54
N ASN A 48 20.25 -7.89 10.25
CA ASN A 48 20.97 -9.03 9.71
C ASN A 48 21.53 -8.67 8.31
N PRO A 49 22.62 -7.86 8.25
CA PRO A 49 23.19 -7.39 6.99
C PRO A 49 23.77 -8.51 6.10
N GLU A 50 24.14 -9.65 6.68
CA GLU A 50 24.68 -10.81 5.95
C GLU A 50 23.59 -11.78 5.49
N HIS A 51 22.32 -11.36 5.50
CA HIS A 51 21.23 -12.20 5.02
C HIS A 51 21.45 -12.56 3.53
N PRO A 52 21.55 -13.85 3.17
CA PRO A 52 21.94 -14.27 1.83
C PRO A 52 20.94 -13.81 0.75
N GLU A 53 19.67 -13.60 1.11
CA GLU A 53 18.60 -13.20 0.19
C GLU A 53 18.27 -11.69 0.26
N LEU A 54 19.10 -10.87 0.90
CA LEU A 54 18.81 -9.44 1.12
C LEU A 54 18.50 -8.71 -0.20
N GLU A 55 19.28 -8.98 -1.24
CA GLU A 55 19.11 -8.33 -2.54
C GLU A 55 17.84 -8.79 -3.27
N GLN A 56 17.47 -10.06 -3.15
CA GLN A 56 16.20 -10.57 -3.68
C GLN A 56 15.00 -9.91 -2.99
N ILE A 57 15.05 -9.79 -1.66
CA ILE A 57 13.99 -9.13 -0.88
C ILE A 57 13.89 -7.65 -1.27
N ARG A 58 15.03 -6.98 -1.50
CA ARG A 58 15.06 -5.59 -1.97
C ARG A 58 14.39 -5.45 -3.33
N GLN A 59 14.70 -6.34 -4.28
CA GLN A 59 14.07 -6.33 -5.60
C GLN A 59 12.56 -6.59 -5.50
N GLN A 60 12.13 -7.57 -4.70
CA GLN A 60 10.72 -7.87 -4.48
C GLN A 60 9.93 -6.66 -3.96
N VAL A 61 10.51 -5.89 -3.02
CA VAL A 61 9.87 -4.66 -2.50
C VAL A 61 9.71 -3.62 -3.62
N ILE A 62 10.71 -3.48 -4.50
CA ILE A 62 10.67 -2.53 -5.62
C ILE A 62 9.61 -2.96 -6.65
N ASP A 63 9.64 -4.23 -7.07
CA ASP A 63 8.72 -4.78 -8.06
C ASP A 63 7.28 -4.70 -7.57
N SER A 64 7.03 -5.06 -6.32
CA SER A 64 5.70 -4.94 -5.70
C SER A 64 5.22 -3.48 -5.70
N ALA A 65 6.12 -2.53 -5.39
CA ALA A 65 5.81 -1.11 -5.39
C ALA A 65 5.54 -0.56 -6.81
N GLU A 66 6.14 -1.14 -7.83
CA GLU A 66 5.91 -0.82 -9.24
C GLU A 66 4.59 -1.41 -9.73
N GLU A 67 4.36 -2.71 -9.52
CA GLU A 67 3.11 -3.39 -9.86
C GLU A 67 1.90 -2.68 -9.22
N TRP A 68 2.02 -2.28 -7.95
CA TRP A 68 0.95 -1.58 -7.27
C TRP A 68 0.63 -0.20 -7.87
N LYS A 69 1.65 0.51 -8.40
CA LYS A 69 1.41 1.77 -9.15
C LYS A 69 0.62 1.50 -10.42
N CYS A 70 0.89 0.38 -11.10
CA CYS A 70 0.22 -0.04 -12.31
C CYS A 70 -1.20 -0.56 -12.07
N ALA A 71 -1.46 -1.31 -11.00
CA ALA A 71 -2.80 -1.76 -10.60
C ALA A 71 -3.75 -0.58 -10.30
N LYS A 72 -3.21 0.54 -9.79
CA LYS A 72 -3.94 1.80 -9.66
C LYS A 72 -4.30 2.45 -11.01
N TRP A 73 -3.57 2.10 -12.08
CA TRP A 73 -3.70 2.71 -13.42
C TRP A 73 -4.52 1.86 -14.40
N SER A 74 -4.79 0.59 -14.13
CA SER A 74 -5.68 -0.24 -14.94
C SER A 74 -7.12 0.29 -14.83
N ARG A 75 -7.46 1.28 -15.66
CA ARG A 75 -8.82 1.81 -15.90
C ARG A 75 -9.74 0.79 -16.59
N GLU A 76 -9.35 -0.47 -16.66
CA GLU A 76 -10.15 -1.57 -17.21
C GLU A 76 -11.30 -1.97 -16.27
N GLU A 77 -11.26 -1.57 -14.99
CA GLU A 77 -12.45 -1.52 -14.11
C GLU A 77 -13.34 -0.28 -14.39
N GLY A 78 -13.50 0.08 -15.67
CA GLY A 78 -14.55 0.94 -16.22
C GLY A 78 -14.68 2.38 -15.69
N PRO A 79 -15.43 3.26 -16.39
CA PRO A 79 -16.10 4.33 -15.68
C PRO A 79 -16.98 3.69 -14.59
N LEU A 80 -16.99 4.28 -13.38
CA LEU A 80 -17.99 3.95 -12.36
C LEU A 80 -19.36 3.89 -13.05
N PRO A 81 -20.18 2.84 -12.82
CA PRO A 81 -21.48 2.72 -13.48
C PRO A 81 -22.23 4.04 -13.29
N ASP A 82 -22.83 4.54 -14.38
CA ASP A 82 -23.55 5.81 -14.37
C ASP A 82 -24.48 5.84 -13.15
N GLY A 83 -24.17 6.73 -12.20
CA GLY A 83 -25.00 6.93 -11.03
C GLY A 83 -26.42 7.28 -11.48
N PRO A 84 -27.44 7.09 -10.60
CA PRO A 84 -28.81 7.40 -10.96
C PRO A 84 -28.90 8.81 -11.54
N ARG A 85 -29.48 8.92 -12.74
CA ARG A 85 -29.63 10.19 -13.44
C ARG A 85 -30.29 11.20 -12.49
N PRO A 86 -29.75 12.43 -12.37
CA PRO A 86 -30.30 13.42 -11.47
C PRO A 86 -31.79 13.63 -11.80
N ALA A 87 -32.64 13.53 -10.77
CA ALA A 87 -34.10 13.56 -10.93
C ALA A 87 -34.66 14.93 -11.36
N ARG A 88 -33.79 15.92 -11.63
CA ARG A 88 -34.17 17.25 -12.10
C ARG A 88 -33.44 17.51 -13.42
N ARG A 89 -34.24 17.72 -14.48
CA ARG A 89 -33.82 18.31 -15.75
C ARG A 89 -33.58 19.81 -15.57
#